data_AF-A0A2A6BSY4-F1
#
_entry.id   AF-A0A2A6BSY4-F1
#
_cell.length_a   1.000
_cell.length_b   1.000
_cell.length_c   1.000
_cell.angle_alpha   90.00
_cell.angle_beta   90.00
_cell.angle_gamma   90.00
#
_symmetry.space_group_name_H-M   'P 1'
#
loop_
_entity.id
_entity.type
_entity.pdbx_description
1 polymer ?
#
loop_
_entity_poly.entity_id
_entity_poly.type
_entity_poly.pdbx_seq_one_letter_code
_entity_poly.pdbx_strand_id
1 'polypeptide(L)'
;MVTVKETPYIDNPNKEAHWLIDETSVDNSWRVVLYSSVGYFLFALIVRSSFKMGVFKKHLHDVFLILFFALFTDVVEFRMRLLIIFDLQYRGENYGGMMYIPTTVTTCTIVVNLIYAHFMITYVEAIVTIHRFIARICGRAISLKFVYIPLGIVVAVNVLYLLIILAYGQASPAFSGHCLRTFSIPIASVVNTVDWLCTIFIAPILTIPIIFRELMSRKSDGVSVFILLSSLMMAIFVINYLVIGFGGHLSGIMLTLLRVTGKFQSYRFVFLCALAAVLNNTLASAVFTTVRDAISKTTGRQEILILIDNDQITDDLEMDGKRAMPDNTNA
;
A
#
# COMPACT_ATOMS: atom_id res chain seq x y z
N MET A 1 38.60 5.37 30.03
CA MET A 1 37.49 5.99 30.76
C MET A 1 36.54 6.55 29.70
N VAL A 2 35.48 5.80 29.37
CA VAL A 2 34.48 6.28 28.40
C VAL A 2 33.57 7.22 29.16
N THR A 3 33.68 8.51 28.91
CA THR A 3 32.71 9.50 29.40
C THR A 3 31.36 9.14 28.80
N VAL A 4 30.49 8.53 29.62
CA VAL A 4 29.06 8.41 29.31
C VAL A 4 28.55 9.84 29.30
N LYS A 5 28.49 10.43 28.10
CA LYS A 5 27.79 11.69 27.90
C LYS A 5 26.33 11.44 28.30
N GLU A 6 25.89 12.09 29.36
CA GLU A 6 24.50 12.06 29.81
C GLU A 6 23.59 12.43 28.63
N THR A 7 22.46 11.73 28.51
CA THR A 7 21.44 12.05 27.51
C THR A 7 21.05 13.52 27.61
N PRO A 8 20.83 14.24 26.48
CA PRO A 8 20.55 15.67 26.51
C PRO A 8 19.37 15.97 27.43
N TYR A 9 19.58 16.90 28.37
CA TYR A 9 18.57 17.40 29.29
C TYR A 9 17.44 18.07 28.50
N ILE A 10 16.20 17.65 28.74
CA ILE A 10 15.01 18.20 28.06
C ILE A 10 14.45 19.32 28.93
N ASP A 11 14.61 20.58 28.49
CA ASP A 11 14.24 21.78 29.24
C ASP A 11 12.71 21.93 29.35
N ASN A 12 11.97 21.54 28.30
CA ASN A 12 10.51 21.50 28.35
C ASN A 12 9.94 20.21 27.73
N PRO A 13 9.50 19.25 28.57
CA PRO A 13 9.06 17.93 28.12
C PRO A 13 7.85 17.95 27.16
N ASN A 14 7.09 19.06 27.13
CA ASN A 14 5.88 19.21 26.32
C ASN A 14 6.13 19.87 24.96
N LYS A 15 7.33 20.40 24.70
CA LYS A 15 7.65 21.13 23.45
C LYS A 15 8.81 20.49 22.67
N GLU A 16 9.72 19.84 23.37
CA GLU A 16 10.92 19.27 22.78
C GLU A 16 10.77 17.76 22.53
N ALA A 17 11.12 17.36 21.32
CA ALA A 17 11.31 15.97 20.93
C ALA A 17 12.64 15.85 20.20
N HIS A 18 13.14 14.63 20.07
CA HIS A 18 14.32 14.37 19.25
C HIS A 18 14.01 13.28 18.24
N TRP A 19 14.55 13.45 17.03
CA TRP A 19 14.70 12.34 16.11
C TRP A 19 15.83 11.45 16.58
N LEU A 20 15.65 10.15 16.37
CA LEU A 20 16.67 9.13 16.56
C LEU A 20 17.07 8.62 15.19
N ILE A 21 18.35 8.78 14.84
CA ILE A 21 18.92 8.26 13.61
C ILE A 21 20.16 7.46 13.96
N ASP A 22 20.18 6.18 13.61
CA ASP A 22 21.37 5.33 13.69
C ASP A 22 21.92 5.05 12.27
N GLU A 23 23.12 4.49 12.20
CA GLU A 23 23.75 4.13 10.91
C GLU A 23 22.88 3.13 10.11
N THR A 24 22.22 2.20 10.81
CA THR A 24 21.33 1.22 10.14
C THR A 24 20.11 1.88 9.50
N SER A 25 19.60 2.96 10.08
CA SER A 25 18.51 3.76 9.53
C SER A 25 18.92 4.48 8.25
N VAL A 26 20.16 4.95 8.13
CA VAL A 26 20.67 5.60 6.91
C VAL A 26 20.77 4.58 5.77
N ASP A 27 21.40 3.43 6.02
CA ASP A 27 21.55 2.36 5.03
C ASP A 27 20.20 1.83 4.55
N ASN A 28 19.26 1.62 5.47
CA ASN A 28 17.89 1.22 5.13
C ASN A 28 17.18 2.31 4.31
N SER A 29 17.39 3.59 4.64
CA SER A 29 16.79 4.70 3.91
C SER A 29 17.25 4.74 2.45
N TRP A 30 18.55 4.52 2.19
CA TRP A 30 19.07 4.42 0.82
C TRP A 30 18.41 3.30 0.02
N ARG A 31 18.26 2.12 0.62
CA ARG A 31 17.60 0.98 -0.05
C ARG A 31 16.15 1.31 -0.38
N VAL A 32 15.39 1.86 0.58
CA VAL A 32 14.00 2.28 0.35
C VAL A 32 13.91 3.27 -0.81
N VAL A 33 14.75 4.31 -0.82
CA VAL A 33 14.79 5.30 -1.92
C VAL A 33 15.05 4.65 -3.28
N LEU A 34 16.00 3.71 -3.37
CA LEU A 34 16.29 2.99 -4.62
C LEU A 34 15.09 2.14 -5.07
N TYR A 35 14.51 1.35 -4.16
CA TYR A 35 13.37 0.48 -4.48
C TYR A 35 12.10 1.27 -4.82
N SER A 36 11.80 2.35 -4.10
CA SER A 36 10.68 3.26 -4.42
C SER A 36 10.87 3.90 -5.79
N SER A 37 12.10 4.29 -6.16
CA SER A 37 12.40 4.81 -7.50
C SER A 37 12.08 3.80 -8.61
N VAL A 38 12.44 2.53 -8.41
CA VAL A 38 12.05 1.44 -9.33
C VAL A 38 10.53 1.26 -9.35
N GLY A 39 9.88 1.35 -8.19
CA GLY A 39 8.42 1.35 -8.08
C GLY A 39 7.76 2.46 -8.91
N TYR A 40 8.26 3.70 -8.85
CA TYR A 40 7.70 4.83 -9.60
C TYR A 40 7.82 4.61 -11.10
N PHE A 41 8.97 4.09 -11.55
CA PHE A 41 9.17 3.72 -12.94
C PHE A 41 8.18 2.63 -13.39
N LEU A 42 8.02 1.56 -12.60
CA LEU A 42 7.06 0.49 -12.89
C LEU A 42 5.61 1.00 -12.91
N PHE A 43 5.22 1.85 -11.96
CA PHE A 43 3.90 2.45 -11.92
C PHE A 43 3.63 3.30 -13.16
N ALA A 44 4.57 4.16 -13.54
CA ALA A 44 4.46 4.97 -14.76
C ALA A 44 4.33 4.09 -16.02
N LEU A 45 5.09 2.99 -16.08
CA LEU A 45 4.99 2.00 -17.16
C LEU A 45 3.61 1.34 -17.20
N ILE A 46 3.09 0.88 -16.06
CA ILE A 46 1.75 0.25 -15.95
C ILE A 46 0.68 1.23 -16.40
N VAL A 47 0.70 2.47 -15.88
CA VAL A 47 -0.27 3.52 -16.24
C VAL A 47 -0.22 3.82 -17.74
N ARG A 48 0.97 4.10 -18.29
CA ARG A 48 1.15 4.38 -19.72
C ARG A 48 0.68 3.23 -20.61
N SER A 49 1.08 2.01 -20.28
CA SER A 49 0.69 0.80 -21.02
C SER A 49 -0.81 0.59 -21.00
N SER A 50 -1.44 0.85 -19.84
CA SER A 50 -2.88 0.66 -19.65
C SER A 50 -3.72 1.69 -20.38
N PHE A 51 -3.24 2.94 -20.47
CA PHE A 51 -3.86 3.96 -21.31
C PHE A 51 -3.74 3.60 -22.80
N LYS A 52 -2.54 3.20 -23.25
CA LYS A 52 -2.29 2.83 -24.64
C LYS A 52 -3.18 1.67 -25.11
N MET A 53 -3.43 0.70 -24.24
CA MET A 53 -4.22 -0.50 -24.54
C MET A 53 -5.71 -0.38 -24.14
N GLY A 54 -6.16 0.80 -23.68
CA GLY A 54 -7.56 1.02 -23.30
C GLY A 54 -8.05 0.29 -22.04
N VAL A 55 -7.18 -0.44 -21.33
CA VAL A 55 -7.56 -1.24 -20.14
C VAL A 55 -7.62 -0.42 -18.84
N PHE A 56 -7.17 0.84 -18.86
CA PHE A 56 -7.12 1.69 -17.67
C PHE A 56 -8.48 1.85 -16.97
N LYS A 57 -9.55 2.19 -17.72
CA LYS A 57 -10.89 2.42 -17.15
C LYS A 57 -11.45 1.16 -16.47
N LYS A 58 -11.15 -0.03 -17.01
CA LYS A 58 -11.61 -1.31 -16.47
C LYS A 58 -11.05 -1.59 -15.08
N HIS A 59 -9.82 -1.16 -14.83
CA HIS A 59 -9.10 -1.43 -13.57
C HIS A 59 -8.92 -0.19 -12.67
N LEU A 60 -9.60 0.91 -13.01
CA LEU A 60 -9.46 2.19 -12.30
C LEU A 60 -9.87 2.08 -10.83
N HIS A 61 -10.96 1.35 -10.59
CA HIS A 61 -11.64 1.28 -9.29
C HIS A 61 -11.19 0.10 -8.42
N ASP A 62 -10.29 -0.75 -8.92
CA ASP A 62 -9.73 -1.87 -8.17
C ASP A 62 -8.20 -1.74 -8.04
N VAL A 63 -7.43 -2.12 -9.06
CA VAL A 63 -5.97 -2.18 -9.02
C VAL A 63 -5.37 -0.78 -8.96
N PHE A 64 -5.81 0.14 -9.82
CA PHE A 64 -5.26 1.50 -9.83
C PHE A 64 -5.61 2.29 -8.56
N LEU A 65 -6.78 2.03 -7.96
CA LEU A 65 -7.13 2.64 -6.68
C LEU A 65 -6.15 2.20 -5.58
N ILE A 66 -5.85 0.90 -5.48
CA ILE A 66 -4.87 0.37 -4.51
C ILE A 66 -3.47 0.92 -4.80
N LEU A 67 -3.02 0.91 -6.06
CA LEU A 67 -1.71 1.41 -6.45
C LEU A 67 -1.57 2.93 -6.21
N PHE A 68 -2.65 3.70 -6.41
CA PHE A 68 -2.63 5.14 -6.17
C PHE A 68 -2.47 5.47 -4.67
N PHE A 69 -3.17 4.75 -3.79
CA PHE A 69 -2.98 4.89 -2.34
C PHE A 69 -1.58 4.43 -1.92
N ALA A 70 -1.08 3.34 -2.50
CA ALA A 70 0.28 2.88 -2.25
C ALA A 70 1.33 3.91 -2.68
N LEU A 71 1.12 4.58 -3.83
CA LEU A 71 1.99 5.66 -4.30
C LEU A 71 1.96 6.85 -3.34
N PHE A 72 0.76 7.25 -2.88
CA PHE A 72 0.63 8.36 -1.95
C PHE A 72 1.39 8.12 -0.65
N THR A 73 1.23 6.95 -0.04
CA THR A 73 1.94 6.60 1.21
C THR A 73 3.45 6.46 0.98
N ASP A 74 3.86 5.86 -0.13
CA ASP A 74 5.27 5.70 -0.49
C ASP A 74 5.96 7.04 -0.77
N VAL A 75 5.30 8.01 -1.42
CA VAL A 75 5.87 9.36 -1.64
C VAL A 75 6.12 10.09 -0.31
N VAL A 76 5.24 9.90 0.67
CA VAL A 76 5.41 10.49 2.01
C VAL A 76 6.60 9.85 2.72
N GLU A 77 6.71 8.52 2.70
CA GLU A 77 7.86 7.81 3.27
C GLU A 77 9.15 8.20 2.54
N PHE A 78 9.14 8.21 1.21
CA PHE A 78 10.28 8.57 0.37
C PHE A 78 10.84 9.95 0.73
N ARG A 79 9.96 10.96 0.91
CA ARG A 79 10.40 12.29 1.36
C ARG A 79 11.06 12.26 2.74
N MET A 80 10.52 11.49 3.69
CA MET A 80 11.14 11.32 5.00
C MET A 80 12.51 10.65 4.91
N ARG A 81 12.65 9.61 4.07
CA ARG A 81 13.93 8.91 3.85
C ARG A 81 14.96 9.82 3.18
N LEU A 82 14.56 10.66 2.23
CA LEU A 82 15.44 11.66 1.63
C LEU A 82 15.94 12.68 2.66
N LEU A 83 15.08 13.15 3.56
CA LEU A 83 15.50 14.06 4.64
C LEU A 83 16.53 13.38 5.57
N ILE A 84 16.35 12.10 5.88
CA ILE A 84 17.32 11.31 6.67
C ILE A 84 18.68 11.28 5.98
N ILE A 85 18.70 10.95 4.69
CA ILE A 85 19.91 10.79 3.89
C ILE A 85 20.62 12.13 3.63
N PHE A 86 19.90 13.17 3.23
CA PHE A 86 20.57 14.38 2.73
C PHE A 86 20.75 15.48 3.77
N ASP A 87 20.06 15.40 4.91
CA ASP A 87 20.08 16.48 5.89
C ASP A 87 20.32 15.98 7.32
N LEU A 88 19.42 15.14 7.82
CA LEU A 88 19.35 14.83 9.24
C LEU A 88 20.58 14.07 9.74
N GLN A 89 21.14 13.14 8.95
CA GLN A 89 22.36 12.41 9.35
C GLN A 89 23.61 13.30 9.57
N TYR A 90 23.58 14.57 9.17
CA TYR A 90 24.70 15.49 9.35
C TYR A 90 24.46 16.54 10.44
N ARG A 91 23.26 16.59 11.01
CA ARG A 91 22.83 17.65 11.96
C ARG A 91 22.76 17.19 13.41
N GLY A 92 22.84 15.89 13.67
CA GLY A 92 22.65 15.33 15.01
C GLY A 92 23.94 15.28 15.82
N GLU A 93 23.79 15.43 17.14
CA GLU A 93 24.86 15.08 18.06
C GLU A 93 24.91 13.56 18.22
N ASN A 94 26.11 12.99 18.05
CA ASN A 94 26.31 11.55 18.16
C ASN A 94 26.55 11.14 19.62
N TYR A 95 25.62 10.35 20.16
CA TYR A 95 25.72 9.71 21.46
C TYR A 95 25.69 8.19 21.27
N GLY A 96 26.88 7.56 21.34
CA GLY A 96 26.99 6.10 21.31
C GLY A 96 26.54 5.44 20.00
N GLY A 97 26.72 6.10 18.85
CA GLY A 97 26.30 5.60 17.53
C GLY A 97 24.88 5.98 17.13
N MET A 98 24.15 6.72 17.98
CA MET A 98 22.86 7.31 17.67
C MET A 98 22.97 8.83 17.57
N MET A 99 22.42 9.39 16.50
CA MET A 99 22.30 10.82 16.27
C MET A 99 20.97 11.34 16.82
N TYR A 100 21.07 12.33 17.70
CA TYR A 100 19.91 13.02 18.27
C TYR A 100 19.74 14.37 17.59
N ILE A 101 18.57 14.59 16.99
CA ILE A 101 18.29 15.84 16.27
C ILE A 101 17.09 16.53 16.92
N PRO A 102 17.27 17.73 17.47
CA PRO A 102 16.20 18.44 18.15
C PRO A 102 15.08 18.78 17.16
N THR A 103 13.84 18.57 17.60
CA THR A 103 12.62 18.82 16.83
C THR A 103 11.46 19.14 17.78
N THR A 104 10.30 19.48 17.22
CA THR A 104 9.09 19.68 18.02
C THR A 104 8.29 18.38 18.14
N VAL A 105 7.57 18.25 19.26
CA VAL A 105 6.60 17.15 19.47
C VAL A 105 5.55 17.13 18.36
N THR A 106 5.12 18.30 17.88
CA THR A 106 4.18 18.45 16.76
C THR A 106 4.72 17.82 15.48
N THR A 107 5.96 18.13 15.09
CA THR A 107 6.60 17.54 13.90
C THR A 107 6.69 16.03 14.02
N CYS A 108 7.16 15.52 15.16
CA CYS A 108 7.21 14.08 15.41
C CYS A 108 5.82 13.44 15.31
N THR A 109 4.80 14.08 15.89
CA THR A 109 3.41 13.58 15.85
C THR A 109 2.89 13.48 14.43
N ILE A 110 3.09 14.51 13.62
CA ILE A 110 2.66 14.52 12.21
C ILE A 110 3.35 13.40 11.46
N VAL A 111 4.67 13.27 11.57
CA VAL A 111 5.41 12.22 10.84
C VAL A 111 4.99 10.83 11.30
N VAL A 112 4.85 10.59 12.60
CA VAL A 112 4.42 9.29 13.11
C VAL A 112 3.03 8.94 12.59
N ASN A 113 2.08 9.90 12.59
CA ASN A 113 0.76 9.68 11.98
C ASN A 113 0.85 9.43 10.47
N LEU A 114 1.74 10.11 9.75
CA LEU A 114 1.98 9.88 8.33
C LEU A 114 2.59 8.49 8.06
N ILE A 115 3.46 7.99 8.92
CA ILE A 115 3.96 6.60 8.86
C ILE A 115 2.80 5.63 9.08
N TYR A 116 1.91 5.89 10.05
CA TYR A 116 0.71 5.09 10.24
C TYR A 116 -0.30 5.21 9.08
N ALA A 117 -0.28 6.29 8.30
CA ALA A 117 -1.09 6.40 7.09
C ALA A 117 -0.74 5.34 6.05
N HIS A 118 0.43 4.70 6.14
CA HIS A 118 0.77 3.52 5.33
C HIS A 118 -0.18 2.33 5.57
N PHE A 119 -0.90 2.31 6.68
CA PHE A 119 -1.97 1.34 6.93
C PHE A 119 -3.31 1.72 6.28
N MET A 120 -3.49 2.95 5.74
CA MET A 120 -4.72 3.33 5.03
C MET A 120 -5.06 2.38 3.88
N ILE A 121 -4.03 1.85 3.23
CA ILE A 121 -4.18 0.89 2.14
C ILE A 121 -4.90 -0.40 2.57
N THR A 122 -4.85 -0.81 3.84
CA THR A 122 -5.62 -1.99 4.30
C THR A 122 -7.11 -1.72 4.31
N TYR A 123 -7.53 -0.48 4.61
CA TYR A 123 -8.92 -0.07 4.46
C TYR A 123 -9.34 -0.06 2.99
N VAL A 124 -8.48 0.43 2.10
CA VAL A 124 -8.74 0.40 0.65
C VAL A 124 -8.90 -1.03 0.16
N GLU A 125 -7.97 -1.92 0.52
CA GLU A 125 -8.02 -3.35 0.19
C GLU A 125 -9.28 -4.00 0.74
N ALA A 126 -9.65 -3.74 1.99
CA ALA A 126 -10.87 -4.27 2.61
C ALA A 126 -12.13 -3.79 1.88
N ILE A 127 -12.27 -2.48 1.61
CA ILE A 127 -13.45 -1.91 0.94
C ILE A 127 -13.57 -2.45 -0.49
N VAL A 128 -12.48 -2.48 -1.25
CA VAL A 128 -12.46 -3.04 -2.61
C VAL A 128 -12.81 -4.53 -2.57
N THR A 129 -12.30 -5.28 -1.58
CA THR A 129 -12.63 -6.70 -1.43
C THR A 129 -14.10 -6.92 -1.09
N ILE A 130 -14.67 -6.15 -0.17
CA ILE A 130 -16.11 -6.22 0.18
C ILE A 130 -16.95 -5.95 -1.07
N HIS A 131 -16.62 -4.90 -1.84
CA HIS A 131 -17.31 -4.59 -3.09
C HIS A 131 -17.27 -5.77 -4.06
N ARG A 132 -16.07 -6.33 -4.31
CA ARG A 132 -15.89 -7.48 -5.21
C ARG A 132 -16.62 -8.73 -4.71
N PHE A 133 -16.56 -8.98 -3.40
CA PHE A 133 -17.24 -10.09 -2.77
C PHE A 133 -18.75 -10.02 -3.01
N ILE A 134 -19.39 -8.88 -2.72
CA ILE A 134 -20.83 -8.74 -2.92
C ILE A 134 -21.19 -8.78 -4.41
N ALA A 135 -20.39 -8.13 -5.27
CA ALA A 135 -20.66 -8.11 -6.71
C ALA A 135 -20.57 -9.52 -7.34
N ARG A 136 -19.56 -10.32 -6.95
CA ARG A 136 -19.34 -11.66 -7.51
C ARG A 136 -20.10 -12.77 -6.82
N ILE A 137 -20.18 -12.73 -5.49
CA ILE A 137 -20.83 -13.80 -4.71
C ILE A 137 -22.34 -13.62 -4.72
N CYS A 138 -22.82 -12.41 -4.41
CA CYS A 138 -24.25 -12.12 -4.34
C CYS A 138 -24.86 -11.76 -5.70
N GLY A 139 -24.06 -11.56 -6.75
CA GLY A 139 -24.54 -11.24 -8.10
C GLY A 139 -25.27 -9.91 -8.22
N ARG A 140 -25.08 -8.99 -7.26
CA ARG A 140 -25.74 -7.68 -7.26
C ARG A 140 -24.84 -6.65 -7.91
N ALA A 141 -25.37 -5.88 -8.86
CA ALA A 141 -24.69 -4.70 -9.38
C ALA A 141 -24.67 -3.62 -8.29
N ILE A 142 -23.48 -3.35 -7.74
CA ILE A 142 -23.29 -2.34 -6.71
C ILE A 142 -22.71 -1.08 -7.34
N SER A 143 -23.28 0.07 -7.02
CA SER A 143 -22.75 1.35 -7.45
C SER A 143 -21.35 1.59 -6.88
N LEU A 144 -20.47 2.20 -7.67
CA LEU A 144 -19.15 2.66 -7.22
C LEU A 144 -19.21 3.61 -6.02
N LYS A 145 -20.36 4.27 -5.78
CA LYS A 145 -20.62 5.06 -4.57
C LYS A 145 -20.33 4.27 -3.29
N PHE A 146 -20.56 2.94 -3.30
CA PHE A 146 -20.29 2.06 -2.18
C PHE A 146 -18.79 1.92 -1.85
N VAL A 147 -17.88 2.19 -2.79
CA VAL A 147 -16.43 2.18 -2.55
C VAL A 147 -15.96 3.54 -2.06
N TYR A 148 -16.38 4.61 -2.75
CA TYR A 148 -15.87 5.95 -2.51
C TYR A 148 -16.41 6.61 -1.24
N ILE A 149 -17.65 6.32 -0.84
CA ILE A 149 -18.23 6.88 0.39
C ILE A 149 -17.48 6.38 1.64
N PRO A 150 -17.32 5.05 1.88
CA PRO A 150 -16.56 4.56 3.02
C PRO A 150 -15.10 5.04 2.99
N LEU A 151 -14.48 5.10 1.82
CA LEU A 151 -13.12 5.60 1.68
C LEU A 151 -12.99 7.07 2.11
N GLY A 152 -13.94 7.91 1.69
CA GLY A 152 -14.00 9.31 2.12
C GLY A 152 -14.20 9.45 3.63
N ILE A 153 -15.04 8.60 4.22
CA ILE A 153 -15.25 8.55 5.68
C ILE A 153 -13.95 8.18 6.40
N VAL A 154 -13.25 7.13 5.96
CA VAL A 154 -11.97 6.70 6.57
C VAL A 154 -10.95 7.83 6.52
N VAL A 155 -10.80 8.50 5.38
CA VAL A 155 -9.86 9.64 5.26
C VAL A 155 -10.27 10.79 6.17
N ALA A 156 -11.56 11.17 6.19
CA ALA A 156 -12.05 12.26 7.04
C ALA A 156 -11.88 11.98 8.53
N VAL A 157 -12.17 10.75 8.98
CA VAL A 157 -11.97 10.30 10.36
C VAL A 157 -10.50 10.37 10.75
N ASN A 158 -9.59 9.97 9.87
CA ASN A 158 -8.15 10.03 10.15
C ASN A 158 -7.60 11.45 10.21
N VAL A 159 -8.09 12.35 9.34
CA VAL A 159 -7.74 13.78 9.42
C VAL A 159 -8.28 14.37 10.73
N LEU A 160 -9.53 14.09 11.08
CA LEU A 160 -10.13 14.56 12.33
C LEU A 160 -9.36 14.01 13.55
N TYR A 161 -8.99 12.73 13.53
CA TYR A 161 -8.20 12.08 14.56
C TYR A 161 -6.85 12.78 14.76
N LEU A 162 -6.13 13.08 13.68
CA LEU A 162 -4.88 13.84 13.74
C LEU A 162 -5.10 15.22 14.35
N LEU A 163 -6.14 15.95 13.95
CA LEU A 163 -6.45 17.27 14.51
C LEU A 163 -6.76 17.20 16.01
N ILE A 164 -7.50 16.19 16.46
CA ILE A 164 -7.81 15.98 17.88
C ILE A 164 -6.53 15.68 18.67
N ILE A 165 -5.64 14.83 18.15
CA ILE A 165 -4.33 14.56 18.79
C ILE A 165 -3.50 15.83 18.90
N LEU A 166 -3.46 16.65 17.86
CA LEU A 166 -2.67 17.89 17.87
C LEU A 166 -3.25 18.93 18.84
N ALA A 167 -4.57 18.96 19.03
CA ALA A 167 -5.25 19.91 19.91
C ALA A 167 -5.26 19.48 21.39
N TYR A 168 -5.44 18.18 21.66
CA TYR A 168 -5.72 17.67 23.01
C TYR A 168 -4.76 16.56 23.47
N GLY A 169 -3.85 16.11 22.61
CA GLY A 169 -2.91 15.05 22.93
C GLY A 169 -1.90 15.47 23.98
N GLN A 170 -1.42 14.49 24.74
CA GLN A 170 -0.35 14.67 25.72
C GLN A 170 0.95 14.11 25.18
N ALA A 171 2.07 14.75 25.48
CA ALA A 171 3.38 14.27 25.08
C ALA A 171 3.66 12.93 25.77
N SER A 172 3.70 11.86 24.98
CA SER A 172 4.03 10.52 25.44
C SER A 172 5.29 10.02 24.73
N PRO A 173 6.01 9.03 25.29
CA PRO A 173 7.01 8.29 24.54
C PRO A 173 6.40 7.77 23.24
N ALA A 174 7.11 7.92 22.14
CA ALA A 174 6.65 7.37 20.87
C ALA A 174 7.09 5.91 20.76
N PHE A 175 6.21 5.05 20.25
CA PHE A 175 6.57 3.67 19.90
C PHE A 175 7.32 3.57 18.57
N SER A 176 7.41 4.67 17.82
CA SER A 176 8.15 4.73 16.56
C SER A 176 9.65 4.86 16.85
N GLY A 177 10.48 3.96 16.33
CA GLY A 177 11.94 4.03 16.47
C GLY A 177 12.63 5.25 15.82
N HIS A 178 11.87 6.26 15.39
CA HIS A 178 12.36 7.47 14.73
C HIS A 178 12.23 8.75 15.59
N CYS A 179 11.32 8.78 16.56
CA CYS A 179 11.08 9.93 17.42
C CYS A 179 10.98 9.48 18.88
N LEU A 180 11.51 10.27 19.82
CA LEU A 180 11.38 9.94 21.24
C LEU A 180 9.98 10.20 21.79
N ARG A 181 9.28 11.24 21.28
CA ARG A 181 8.00 11.70 21.84
C ARG A 181 7.03 12.15 20.75
N THR A 182 5.75 11.91 21.01
CA THR A 182 4.62 12.33 20.18
C THR A 182 3.43 12.68 21.06
N PHE A 183 2.51 13.50 20.55
CA PHE A 183 1.20 13.64 21.15
C PHE A 183 0.41 12.34 20.94
N SER A 184 -0.18 11.84 22.01
CA SER A 184 -1.12 10.72 21.96
C SER A 184 -2.31 10.95 22.87
N ILE A 185 -3.41 10.28 22.52
CA ILE A 185 -4.60 10.17 23.36
C ILE A 185 -4.82 8.67 23.53
N PRO A 186 -4.56 8.09 24.73
CA PRO A 186 -4.52 6.63 24.91
C PRO A 186 -5.78 5.92 24.42
N ILE A 187 -6.96 6.44 24.78
CA ILE A 187 -8.26 5.88 24.40
C ILE A 187 -8.40 5.87 22.87
N ALA A 188 -8.06 6.99 22.23
CA ALA A 188 -8.19 7.14 20.79
C ALA A 188 -7.22 6.21 20.05
N SER A 189 -6.00 6.02 20.59
CA SER A 189 -5.01 5.07 20.06
C SER A 189 -5.46 3.62 20.17
N VAL A 190 -6.12 3.25 21.27
CA VAL A 190 -6.70 1.90 21.43
C VAL A 190 -7.81 1.66 20.40
N VAL A 191 -8.73 2.60 20.23
CA VAL A 191 -9.81 2.50 19.24
C VAL A 191 -9.25 2.35 17.84
N ASN A 192 -8.29 3.19 17.45
CA ASN A 192 -7.65 3.13 16.14
C ASN A 192 -6.92 1.79 15.93
N THR A 193 -6.25 1.28 16.95
CA THR A 193 -5.56 -0.03 16.89
C THR A 193 -6.55 -1.16 16.71
N VAL A 194 -7.67 -1.16 17.45
CA VAL A 194 -8.71 -2.20 17.33
C VAL A 194 -9.35 -2.17 15.93
N ASP A 195 -9.72 -1.00 15.44
CA ASP A 195 -10.31 -0.83 14.11
C ASP A 195 -9.37 -1.32 12.99
N TRP A 196 -8.09 -0.98 13.12
CA TRP A 196 -7.04 -1.45 12.23
C TRP A 196 -6.87 -2.97 12.26
N LEU A 197 -6.84 -3.58 13.45
CA LEU A 197 -6.73 -5.02 13.63
C LEU A 197 -7.93 -5.75 13.02
N CYS A 198 -9.15 -5.23 13.19
CA CYS A 198 -10.33 -5.80 12.56
C CYS A 198 -10.23 -5.74 11.03
N THR A 199 -9.76 -4.61 10.48
CA THR A 199 -9.73 -4.36 9.03
C THR A 199 -8.75 -5.27 8.29
N ILE A 200 -7.59 -5.56 8.89
CA ILE A 200 -6.53 -6.38 8.28
C ILE A 200 -7.00 -7.76 7.85
N PHE A 201 -7.93 -8.37 8.59
CA PHE A 201 -8.41 -9.72 8.30
C PHE A 201 -9.54 -9.76 7.28
N ILE A 202 -10.21 -8.64 7.01
CA ILE A 202 -11.37 -8.59 6.12
C ILE A 202 -10.98 -9.00 4.70
N ALA A 203 -9.96 -8.35 4.13
CA ALA A 203 -9.51 -8.62 2.76
C ALA A 203 -9.08 -10.09 2.55
N PRO A 204 -8.16 -10.68 3.34
CA PRO A 204 -7.73 -12.05 3.11
C PRO A 204 -8.87 -13.06 3.31
N ILE A 205 -9.71 -12.88 4.34
CA ILE A 205 -10.83 -13.80 4.61
C ILE A 205 -11.86 -13.78 3.47
N LEU A 206 -12.24 -12.58 3.00
CA LEU A 206 -13.24 -12.45 1.95
C LEU A 206 -12.71 -12.82 0.56
N THR A 207 -11.40 -12.77 0.34
CA THR A 207 -10.82 -13.09 -0.98
C THR A 207 -10.69 -14.60 -1.21
N ILE A 208 -10.48 -15.40 -0.17
CA ILE A 208 -10.43 -16.88 -0.24
C ILE A 208 -11.67 -17.49 -0.95
N PRO A 209 -12.92 -17.20 -0.53
CA PRO A 209 -14.10 -17.77 -1.18
C PRO A 209 -14.29 -17.28 -2.62
N ILE A 210 -13.84 -16.06 -2.95
CA ILE A 210 -13.86 -15.55 -4.34
C ILE A 210 -12.94 -16.40 -5.22
N ILE A 211 -11.70 -16.60 -4.79
CA ILE A 211 -10.70 -17.40 -5.51
C ILE A 211 -11.17 -18.86 -5.65
N PHE A 212 -11.74 -19.44 -4.58
CA PHE A 212 -12.25 -20.81 -4.61
C PHE A 212 -13.38 -20.99 -5.64
N ARG A 213 -14.33 -20.05 -5.68
CA ARG A 213 -15.41 -20.06 -6.70
C ARG A 213 -14.85 -19.88 -8.11
N GLU A 214 -13.83 -19.06 -8.28
CA GLU A 214 -13.18 -18.80 -9.56
C GLU A 214 -12.40 -20.01 -10.08
N LEU A 215 -11.68 -20.68 -9.19
CA LEU A 215 -11.02 -21.95 -9.48
C LEU A 215 -12.03 -23.01 -9.93
N MET A 216 -13.18 -23.12 -9.24
CA MET A 216 -14.25 -24.05 -9.64
C MET A 216 -14.87 -23.69 -10.99
N SER A 217 -14.97 -22.41 -11.31
CA SER A 217 -15.51 -21.93 -12.60
C SER A 217 -14.47 -21.87 -13.73
N ARG A 218 -13.23 -22.33 -13.49
CA ARG A 218 -12.09 -22.27 -14.42
C ARG A 218 -11.80 -20.86 -14.98
N LYS A 219 -12.21 -19.82 -14.25
CA LYS A 219 -11.88 -18.42 -14.57
C LYS A 219 -10.77 -17.98 -13.64
N SER A 220 -9.65 -17.53 -14.19
CA SER A 220 -8.57 -16.95 -13.38
C SER A 220 -8.79 -15.44 -13.26
N ASP A 221 -8.97 -14.95 -12.04
CA ASP A 221 -8.98 -13.52 -11.76
C ASP A 221 -7.70 -13.10 -11.05
N GLY A 222 -6.77 -12.56 -11.83
CA GLY A 222 -5.51 -12.03 -11.34
C GLY A 222 -5.65 -10.97 -10.26
N VAL A 223 -6.77 -10.22 -10.26
CA VAL A 223 -6.99 -9.12 -9.32
C VAL A 223 -7.31 -9.63 -7.91
N SER A 224 -8.16 -10.65 -7.75
CA SER A 224 -8.39 -11.26 -6.43
C SER A 224 -7.10 -11.85 -5.85
N VAL A 225 -6.29 -12.53 -6.67
CA VAL A 225 -5.00 -13.08 -6.22
C VAL A 225 -4.03 -11.95 -5.81
N PHE A 226 -4.00 -10.86 -6.57
CA PHE A 226 -3.23 -9.65 -6.23
C PHE A 226 -3.64 -9.07 -4.87
N ILE A 227 -4.95 -8.89 -4.62
CA ILE A 227 -5.45 -8.35 -3.35
C ILE A 227 -5.16 -9.32 -2.20
N LEU A 228 -5.35 -10.63 -2.40
CA LEU A 228 -5.05 -11.64 -1.38
C LEU A 228 -3.57 -11.60 -0.99
N LEU A 229 -2.65 -11.61 -1.96
CA LEU A 229 -1.21 -11.64 -1.66
C LEU A 229 -0.77 -10.38 -0.91
N SER A 230 -1.22 -9.20 -1.34
CA SER A 230 -0.91 -7.95 -0.64
C SER A 230 -1.45 -7.93 0.79
N SER A 231 -2.74 -8.25 0.95
CA SER A 231 -3.42 -8.19 2.25
C SER A 231 -2.94 -9.28 3.22
N LEU A 232 -2.62 -10.48 2.73
CA LEU A 232 -2.05 -11.57 3.53
C LEU A 232 -0.66 -11.22 4.07
N MET A 233 0.21 -10.60 3.24
CA MET A 233 1.54 -10.18 3.69
C MET A 233 1.46 -9.15 4.82
N MET A 234 0.51 -8.21 4.73
CA MET A 234 0.23 -7.28 5.81
C MET A 234 -0.31 -7.99 7.06
N ALA A 235 -1.26 -8.91 6.91
CA ALA A 235 -1.82 -9.64 8.05
C ALA A 235 -0.75 -10.43 8.80
N ILE A 236 0.13 -11.14 8.08
CA ILE A 236 1.25 -11.87 8.67
C ILE A 236 2.22 -10.90 9.37
N PHE A 237 2.54 -9.76 8.75
CA PHE A 237 3.39 -8.74 9.38
C PHE A 237 2.84 -8.31 10.75
N VAL A 238 1.55 -8.00 10.79
CA VAL A 238 0.90 -7.46 11.99
C VAL A 238 0.73 -8.51 13.08
N ILE A 239 0.37 -9.75 12.72
CA ILE A 239 0.32 -10.86 13.69
C ILE A 239 1.70 -11.06 14.33
N ASN A 240 2.78 -11.08 13.54
CA ASN A 240 4.13 -11.21 14.08
C ASN A 240 4.50 -10.02 14.97
N TYR A 241 4.14 -8.80 14.57
CA TYR A 241 4.37 -7.59 15.37
C TYR A 241 3.67 -7.67 16.73
N LEU A 242 2.41 -8.12 16.78
CA LEU A 242 1.67 -8.28 18.02
C LEU A 242 2.28 -9.36 18.93
N VAL A 243 2.64 -10.52 18.37
CA VAL A 243 3.25 -11.62 19.15
C VAL A 243 4.50 -11.14 19.89
N ILE A 244 5.31 -10.29 19.25
CA ILE A 244 6.51 -9.70 19.86
C ILE A 244 6.13 -8.67 20.93
N GLY A 245 5.17 -7.79 20.61
CA GLY A 245 4.71 -6.75 21.52
C GLY A 245 4.14 -7.29 22.84
N PHE A 246 3.52 -8.48 22.82
CA PHE A 246 2.98 -9.14 24.01
C PHE A 246 3.96 -10.09 24.71
N GLY A 247 5.26 -9.99 24.42
CA GLY A 247 6.30 -10.78 25.11
C GLY A 247 6.32 -12.26 24.70
N GLY A 248 5.75 -12.60 23.54
CA GLY A 248 5.80 -13.95 23.00
C GLY A 248 7.23 -14.35 22.64
N HIS A 249 7.60 -15.60 22.96
CA HIS A 249 8.88 -16.17 22.55
C HIS A 249 8.84 -16.44 21.04
N LEU A 250 9.64 -15.70 20.26
CA LEU A 250 9.72 -15.94 18.82
C LEU A 250 10.45 -17.26 18.55
N SER A 251 9.77 -18.17 17.85
CA SER A 251 10.45 -19.25 17.15
C SER A 251 11.32 -18.68 16.02
N GLY A 252 12.37 -19.40 15.62
CA GLY A 252 13.21 -18.97 14.48
C GLY A 252 12.43 -18.75 13.18
N ILE A 253 11.32 -19.49 13.01
CA ILE A 253 10.40 -19.34 11.88
C ILE A 253 9.66 -18.01 11.94
N MET A 254 9.08 -17.63 13.10
CA MET A 254 8.37 -16.36 13.23
C MET A 254 9.30 -15.15 13.06
N LEU A 255 10.55 -15.24 13.56
CA LEU A 255 11.54 -14.18 13.33
C LEU A 255 11.88 -14.03 11.83
N THR A 256 11.98 -15.15 11.11
CA THR A 256 12.21 -15.13 9.66
C THR A 256 11.02 -14.53 8.92
N LEU A 257 9.80 -14.92 9.28
CA LEU A 257 8.57 -14.36 8.72
C LEU A 257 8.47 -12.86 8.98
N LEU A 258 8.75 -12.39 10.19
CA LEU A 258 8.79 -10.96 10.52
C LEU A 258 9.78 -10.20 9.63
N ARG A 259 10.99 -10.74 9.44
CA ARG A 259 12.01 -10.09 8.58
C ARG A 259 11.55 -10.01 7.13
N VAL A 260 10.97 -11.09 6.60
CA VAL A 260 10.48 -11.13 5.21
C VAL A 260 9.30 -10.18 5.02
N THR A 261 8.31 -10.24 5.90
CA THR A 261 7.13 -9.37 5.84
C THR A 261 7.46 -7.91 6.12
N GLY A 262 8.41 -7.63 7.02
CA GLY A 262 8.93 -6.28 7.25
C GLY A 262 9.64 -5.71 6.02
N LYS A 263 10.43 -6.52 5.29
CA LYS A 263 11.00 -6.12 4.00
C LYS A 263 9.94 -5.90 2.94
N PHE A 264 8.96 -6.79 2.85
CA PHE A 264 7.83 -6.61 1.93
C PHE A 264 7.12 -5.29 2.20
N GLN A 265 6.90 -4.98 3.48
CA GLN A 265 6.24 -3.74 3.90
C GLN A 265 7.08 -2.49 3.56
N SER A 266 8.39 -2.55 3.79
CA SER A 266 9.32 -1.45 3.50
C SER A 266 9.45 -1.15 2.00
N TYR A 267 9.19 -2.14 1.15
CA TYR A 267 9.24 -2.01 -0.32
C TYR A 267 7.87 -2.28 -0.95
N ARG A 268 6.80 -2.02 -0.20
CA ARG A 268 5.46 -2.47 -0.58
C ARG A 268 5.04 -1.92 -1.93
N PHE A 269 5.35 -0.66 -2.23
CA PHE A 269 4.91 -0.04 -3.47
C PHE A 269 5.48 -0.71 -4.72
N VAL A 270 6.79 -1.01 -4.74
CA VAL A 270 7.41 -1.74 -5.86
C VAL A 270 6.87 -3.17 -5.96
N PHE A 271 6.66 -3.85 -4.82
CA PHE A 271 6.04 -5.19 -4.83
C PHE A 271 4.61 -5.16 -5.37
N LEU A 272 3.80 -4.18 -4.96
CA LEU A 272 2.44 -4.01 -5.48
C LEU A 272 2.44 -3.73 -6.99
N CYS A 273 3.34 -2.89 -7.49
CA CYS A 273 3.47 -2.65 -8.91
C CYS A 273 3.86 -3.93 -9.67
N ALA A 274 4.84 -4.67 -9.17
CA ALA A 274 5.27 -5.93 -9.77
C ALA A 274 4.15 -6.99 -9.76
N LEU A 275 3.46 -7.15 -8.63
CA LEU A 275 2.32 -8.07 -8.51
C LEU A 275 1.18 -7.67 -9.46
N ALA A 276 0.86 -6.38 -9.57
CA ALA A 276 -0.16 -5.89 -10.49
C ALA A 276 0.22 -6.15 -11.95
N ALA A 277 1.50 -5.97 -12.31
CA ALA A 277 1.99 -6.22 -13.66
C ALA A 277 2.11 -7.72 -14.00
N VAL A 278 2.29 -8.61 -13.03
CA VAL A 278 2.47 -10.05 -13.27
C VAL A 278 1.16 -10.84 -13.16
N LEU A 279 0.36 -10.57 -12.13
CA LEU A 279 -0.80 -11.39 -11.80
C LEU A 279 -2.04 -11.03 -12.62
N ASN A 280 -2.17 -9.76 -13.00
CA ASN A 280 -3.31 -9.34 -13.81
C ASN A 280 -2.98 -9.49 -15.30
N ASN A 281 -3.46 -10.57 -15.93
CA ASN A 281 -3.19 -10.90 -17.33
C ASN A 281 -3.41 -9.75 -18.32
N THR A 282 -4.42 -8.89 -18.09
CA THR A 282 -4.69 -7.74 -18.97
C THR A 282 -3.61 -6.67 -18.84
N LEU A 283 -3.18 -6.37 -17.60
CA LEU A 283 -2.10 -5.43 -17.32
C LEU A 283 -0.75 -6.00 -17.75
N ALA A 284 -0.51 -7.30 -17.50
CA ALA A 284 0.68 -8.02 -17.93
C ALA A 284 0.86 -7.90 -19.44
N SER A 285 -0.16 -8.27 -20.22
CA SER A 285 -0.14 -8.17 -21.68
C SER A 285 0.13 -6.73 -22.14
N ALA A 286 -0.52 -5.74 -21.51
CA ALA A 286 -0.31 -4.33 -21.85
C ALA A 286 1.14 -3.87 -21.59
N VAL A 287 1.70 -4.24 -20.44
CA VAL A 287 3.07 -3.91 -20.05
C VAL A 287 4.07 -4.62 -20.96
N PHE A 288 3.93 -5.93 -21.19
CA PHE A 288 4.81 -6.70 -22.06
C PHE A 288 4.80 -6.17 -23.50
N THR A 289 3.64 -5.83 -24.04
CA THR A 289 3.51 -5.25 -25.37
C THR A 289 4.23 -3.90 -25.45
N THR A 290 4.07 -3.05 -24.43
CA THR A 290 4.73 -1.74 -24.40
C THR A 290 6.25 -1.85 -24.25
N VAL A 291 6.74 -2.80 -23.44
CA VAL A 291 8.17 -3.07 -23.30
C VAL A 291 8.75 -3.66 -24.58
N ARG A 292 8.05 -4.63 -25.21
CA ARG A 292 8.46 -5.21 -26.50
C ARG A 292 8.53 -4.14 -27.58
N ASP A 293 7.54 -3.27 -27.67
CA ASP A 293 7.52 -2.15 -28.62
C ASP A 293 8.66 -1.15 -28.38
N ALA A 294 9.04 -0.92 -27.12
CA ALA A 294 10.17 -0.06 -26.80
C ALA A 294 11.49 -0.71 -27.21
N ILE A 295 11.66 -2.00 -26.93
CA ILE A 295 12.86 -2.77 -27.30
C ILE A 295 13.00 -2.90 -28.82
N SER A 296 11.90 -3.16 -29.54
CA SER A 296 11.93 -3.27 -31.01
C SER A 296 12.33 -1.94 -31.66
N LYS A 297 11.83 -0.82 -31.13
CA LYS A 297 12.22 0.53 -31.56
C LYS A 297 13.69 0.84 -31.27
N THR A 298 14.23 0.46 -30.12
CA THR A 298 15.65 0.73 -29.78
C THR A 298 16.61 -0.19 -30.51
N THR A 299 16.22 -1.43 -30.79
CA THR A 299 17.05 -2.41 -31.53
C THR A 299 16.95 -2.26 -33.05
N GLY A 300 16.13 -1.33 -33.56
CA GLY A 300 15.93 -1.11 -35.00
C GLY A 300 15.25 -2.28 -35.71
N ARG A 301 14.75 -3.27 -34.96
CA ARG A 301 14.08 -4.45 -35.50
C ARG A 301 12.60 -4.10 -35.67
N GLN A 302 12.21 -3.62 -36.85
CA GLN A 302 10.81 -3.50 -37.22
C GLN A 302 10.20 -4.91 -37.27
N GLU A 303 9.55 -5.34 -36.19
CA GLU A 303 8.66 -6.48 -36.23
C GLU A 303 7.35 -6.05 -36.90
N ILE A 304 6.98 -6.77 -37.96
CA ILE A 304 5.69 -6.72 -38.63
C ILE A 304 4.62 -6.93 -37.57
N LEU A 305 3.86 -5.89 -37.26
CA LEU A 305 2.75 -5.93 -36.31
C LEU A 305 1.67 -6.86 -36.89
N ILE A 306 1.64 -8.12 -36.46
CA ILE A 306 0.42 -8.92 -36.58
C ILE A 306 -0.54 -8.30 -35.57
N LEU A 307 -1.33 -7.34 -36.06
CA LEU A 307 -2.57 -6.90 -35.43
C LEU A 307 -3.41 -8.17 -35.27
N ILE A 308 -3.38 -8.78 -34.09
CA ILE A 308 -4.49 -9.63 -33.67
C ILE A 308 -5.59 -8.64 -33.34
N ASP A 309 -6.40 -8.42 -34.35
CA ASP A 309 -7.57 -7.56 -34.36
C ASP A 309 -8.58 -8.13 -33.35
N ASN A 310 -8.53 -7.63 -32.11
CA ASN A 310 -9.52 -7.96 -31.09
C ASN A 310 -10.88 -7.29 -31.37
N ASP A 311 -11.02 -6.52 -32.45
CA ASP A 311 -12.32 -5.99 -32.88
C ASP A 311 -13.22 -7.08 -33.49
N GLN A 312 -12.67 -8.21 -33.98
CA GLN A 312 -13.51 -9.32 -34.50
C GLN A 312 -14.24 -10.15 -33.43
N ILE A 313 -13.83 -10.12 -32.16
CA ILE A 313 -14.51 -10.91 -31.10
C ILE A 313 -15.73 -10.15 -30.53
N THR A 314 -15.80 -8.82 -30.71
CA THR A 314 -16.94 -8.03 -30.25
C THR A 314 -18.08 -7.97 -31.26
N ASP A 315 -17.79 -7.99 -32.57
CA ASP A 315 -18.82 -7.97 -33.61
C ASP A 315 -19.57 -9.32 -33.74
N ASP A 316 -18.90 -10.45 -33.50
CA ASP A 316 -19.55 -11.76 -33.52
C ASP A 316 -20.48 -12.00 -32.31
N LEU A 317 -20.25 -11.32 -31.18
CA LEU A 317 -21.14 -11.38 -30.00
C LEU A 317 -22.33 -10.41 -30.10
N GLU A 318 -22.21 -9.31 -30.85
CA GLU A 318 -23.34 -8.40 -31.10
C GLU A 318 -24.28 -8.89 -32.22
N MET A 319 -23.78 -9.69 -33.17
CA MET A 319 -24.63 -10.30 -34.20
C MET A 319 -25.50 -11.45 -33.69
N ASP A 320 -25.08 -12.17 -32.64
CA ASP A 320 -25.86 -13.28 -32.07
C ASP A 320 -26.95 -12.80 -31.10
N GLY A 321 -26.77 -11.62 -30.48
CA GLY A 321 -27.76 -10.99 -29.59
C GLY A 321 -28.99 -10.41 -30.31
N LYS A 322 -28.87 -10.08 -31.61
CA LYS A 322 -29.97 -9.52 -32.42
C LYS A 322 -30.81 -10.58 -33.14
N ARG A 323 -30.40 -11.85 -33.16
CA ARG A 323 -31.18 -12.95 -33.77
C ARG A 323 -32.15 -13.64 -32.81
N ALA A 324 -32.16 -13.26 -31.52
CA ALA A 324 -32.95 -13.92 -30.48
C ALA A 324 -34.30 -13.23 -30.14
N MET A 325 -34.81 -12.31 -30.97
CA MET A 325 -36.18 -11.79 -30.83
C MET A 325 -37.05 -12.25 -32.01
N PRO A 326 -37.96 -13.22 -31.82
CA PRO A 326 -39.06 -13.41 -32.75
C PRO A 326 -40.05 -12.26 -32.60
N ASP A 327 -40.26 -11.53 -33.69
CA ASP A 327 -41.38 -10.62 -33.89
C ASP A 327 -42.69 -11.39 -33.72
N ASN A 328 -43.38 -11.14 -32.60
CA ASN A 328 -44.77 -11.53 -32.43
C ASN A 328 -45.65 -10.35 -32.84
N THR A 329 -45.83 -10.20 -34.15
CA THR A 329 -46.96 -9.46 -34.73
C THR A 329 -47.71 -10.42 -35.64
N ASN A 330 -48.86 -10.90 -35.16
CA ASN A 330 -50.11 -11.16 -35.92
C ASN A 330 -51.06 -12.03 -35.08
N ALA A 331 -52.02 -11.38 -34.41
CA ALA A 331 -53.43 -11.77 -34.24
C ALA A 331 -54.13 -10.79 -33.29
#